data_AF-A0A536WPR9-F1
#
_entry.id   AF-A0A536WPR9-F1
#
_cell.length_a   1.000
_cell.length_b   1.000
_cell.length_c   1.000
_cell.angle_alpha   90.00
_cell.angle_beta   90.00
_cell.angle_gamma   90.00
#
_symmetry.space_group_name_H-M   'P 1'
#
loop_
_entity.id
_entity.type
_entity.pdbx_description
1 polymer ?
#
loop_
_entity_poly.entity_id
_entity_poly.type
_entity_poly.pdbx_seq_one_letter_code
_entity_poly.pdbx_strand_id
1 'polypeptide(L)'
;IIGMPVPAAEMQKCFERLALAHEREADAFVVQPPTYRYDLAIEEDLVEEVARLYGYERIAAHPPRPAASFPRVPEKRSVHELRERLAAADYH
;
A
#
# COMPACT_ATOMS: atom_id res chain seq x y z
N ILE A 1 -5.11 -9.07 2.24
CA ILE A 1 -4.21 -7.89 2.27
C ILE A 1 -3.72 -7.52 0.85
N ILE A 2 -3.06 -8.39 0.09
CA ILE A 2 -2.52 -8.08 -1.27
C ILE A 2 -3.61 -7.90 -2.35
N GLY A 3 -4.80 -8.47 -2.17
CA GLY A 3 -5.89 -8.35 -3.16
C GLY A 3 -5.84 -9.36 -4.31
N MET A 4 -4.95 -10.35 -4.24
CA MET A 4 -4.90 -11.49 -5.17
C MET A 4 -4.48 -12.78 -4.43
N PRO A 5 -4.86 -13.97 -4.92
CA PRO A 5 -4.37 -15.23 -4.37
C PRO A 5 -2.89 -15.42 -4.74
N VAL A 6 -2.06 -15.74 -3.75
CA VAL A 6 -0.67 -16.17 -3.96
C VAL A 6 -0.58 -17.65 -3.59
N PRO A 7 -0.14 -18.55 -4.51
CA PRO A 7 0.02 -19.95 -4.20
C PRO A 7 1.04 -20.17 -3.09
N ALA A 8 0.78 -21.10 -2.17
CA ALA A 8 1.66 -21.34 -1.03
C ALA A 8 3.08 -21.77 -1.44
N ALA A 9 3.24 -22.43 -2.59
CA ALA A 9 4.56 -22.77 -3.14
C ALA A 9 5.35 -21.51 -3.58
N GLU A 10 4.67 -20.46 -4.04
CA GLU A 10 5.31 -19.20 -4.41
C GLU A 10 5.70 -18.40 -3.17
N MET A 11 4.88 -18.42 -2.12
CA MET A 11 5.24 -17.86 -0.82
C MET A 11 6.49 -18.53 -0.24
N GLN A 12 6.54 -19.87 -0.27
CA GLN A 12 7.70 -20.64 0.18
C GLN A 12 8.99 -20.24 -0.56
N LYS A 13 8.94 -20.16 -1.90
CA LYS A 13 10.08 -19.70 -2.71
C LYS A 13 10.51 -18.27 -2.34
N CYS A 14 9.58 -17.39 -1.97
CA CYS A 14 9.92 -16.04 -1.51
C CYS A 14 10.71 -16.09 -0.19
N PHE A 15 10.24 -16.87 0.80
CA PHE A 15 10.94 -17.02 2.08
C PHE A 15 12.33 -17.64 1.90
N GLU A 16 12.47 -18.65 1.04
CA GLU A 16 13.77 -19.25 0.68
C GLU A 16 14.72 -18.22 0.05
N ARG A 17 14.24 -17.42 -0.91
CA ARG A 17 15.04 -16.36 -1.57
C ARG A 17 15.46 -15.25 -0.60
N LEU A 18 14.65 -14.96 0.41
CA LEU A 18 14.94 -13.99 1.47
C LEU A 18 15.77 -14.58 2.61
N ALA A 19 16.10 -15.88 2.55
CA ALA A 19 16.77 -16.64 3.60
C ALA A 19 16.06 -16.52 4.97
N LEU A 20 14.73 -16.49 4.95
CA LEU A 20 13.90 -16.51 6.16
C LEU A 20 13.64 -17.95 6.59
N ALA A 21 14.01 -18.28 7.83
CA ALA A 21 13.65 -19.57 8.42
C ALA A 21 12.14 -19.67 8.52
N HIS A 22 11.55 -20.78 8.08
CA HIS A 22 10.11 -20.95 8.09
C HIS A 22 9.70 -22.42 8.21
N GLU A 23 8.54 -22.64 8.79
CA GLU A 23 7.89 -23.94 8.92
C GLU A 23 6.46 -23.86 8.36
N ARG A 24 5.98 -24.98 7.82
CA ARG A 24 4.62 -25.10 7.29
C ARG A 24 3.75 -25.76 8.35
N GLU A 25 2.76 -25.04 8.85
CA GLU A 25 1.77 -25.54 9.81
C GLU A 25 0.39 -25.53 9.15
N ALA A 26 -0.05 -26.70 8.66
CA ALA A 26 -1.32 -26.85 7.94
C ALA A 26 -1.48 -25.83 6.78
N ASP A 27 -2.36 -24.84 6.95
CA ASP A 27 -2.67 -23.78 6.00
C ASP A 27 -1.84 -22.50 6.19
N ALA A 28 -0.97 -22.44 7.19
CA ALA A 28 -0.15 -21.28 7.51
C ALA A 28 1.37 -21.56 7.39
N PHE A 29 2.14 -20.47 7.35
CA PHE A 29 3.59 -20.49 7.52
C PHE A 29 3.95 -19.79 8.82
N VAL A 30 4.80 -20.42 9.63
CA VAL A 30 5.47 -19.78 10.76
C VAL A 30 6.84 -19.33 10.26
N VAL A 31 7.11 -18.03 10.29
CA VAL A 31 8.35 -17.45 9.75
C VAL A 31 9.12 -16.79 10.89
N GLN A 32 10.43 -17.06 10.96
CA GLN A 32 11.34 -16.48 11.93
C GLN A 32 12.37 -15.60 11.22
N PRO A 33 12.18 -14.27 11.21
CA PRO A 33 13.15 -13.34 10.66
C PRO A 33 14.47 -13.37 11.43
N PRO A 34 15.62 -13.15 10.76
CA PRO A 34 16.89 -13.00 11.44
C PRO A 34 16.92 -11.70 12.26
N THR A 35 17.74 -11.65 13.31
CA THR A 35 17.76 -10.55 14.29
C THR A 35 18.11 -9.17 13.71
N TYR A 36 18.69 -9.12 12.50
CA TYR A 36 19.02 -7.88 11.80
C TYR A 36 17.89 -7.34 10.92
N ARG A 37 16.82 -8.13 10.66
CA ARG A 37 15.61 -7.72 9.92
C ARG A 37 14.52 -7.26 10.89
N TYR A 38 14.80 -6.20 11.63
CA TYR A 38 13.85 -5.60 12.58
C TYR A 38 12.63 -4.97 11.89
N ASP A 39 12.70 -4.77 10.57
CA ASP A 39 11.60 -4.36 9.70
C ASP A 39 10.56 -5.47 9.46
N LEU A 40 10.85 -6.74 9.81
CA LEU A 40 9.91 -7.85 9.72
C LEU A 40 9.34 -8.19 11.10
N ALA A 41 8.45 -7.35 11.61
CA ALA A 41 7.92 -7.45 12.97
C ALA A 41 6.48 -7.99 13.02
N ILE A 42 5.69 -7.73 11.98
CA ILE A 42 4.29 -8.13 11.88
C ILE A 42 4.01 -8.90 10.57
N GLU A 43 2.82 -9.49 10.47
CA GLU A 43 2.40 -10.26 9.30
C GLU A 43 2.44 -9.40 8.03
N GLU A 44 2.02 -8.14 8.12
CA GLU A 44 1.95 -7.20 7.01
C GLU A 44 3.32 -6.97 6.35
N ASP A 45 4.41 -6.98 7.12
CA ASP A 45 5.76 -6.81 6.59
C ASP A 45 6.19 -8.01 5.72
N LEU A 46 5.84 -9.24 6.16
CA LEU A 46 6.05 -10.46 5.37
C LEU A 46 5.21 -10.46 4.09
N VAL A 47 3.98 -9.99 4.20
CA VAL A 47 3.05 -9.83 3.07
C VAL A 47 3.61 -8.85 2.04
N GLU A 48 4.20 -7.73 2.47
CA GLU A 48 4.87 -6.78 1.60
C GLU A 48 6.07 -7.40 0.88
N GLU A 49 6.92 -8.15 1.59
CA GLU A 49 8.08 -8.81 0.98
C GLU A 49 7.70 -9.87 -0.05
N VAL A 50 6.64 -10.65 0.23
CA VAL A 50 6.07 -11.60 -0.73
C VAL A 50 5.52 -10.86 -1.95
N ALA A 51 4.76 -9.78 -1.75
CA ALA A 51 4.23 -8.98 -2.85
C ALA A 51 5.36 -8.39 -3.73
N ARG A 52 6.42 -7.87 -3.11
CA ARG A 52 7.59 -7.30 -3.78
C ARG A 52 8.32 -8.33 -4.64
N LEU A 53 8.50 -9.56 -4.15
CA LEU A 53 9.20 -10.61 -4.89
C LEU A 53 8.33 -11.36 -5.90
N TYR A 54 7.03 -11.49 -5.61
CA TYR A 54 6.06 -12.11 -6.52
C TYR A 54 5.75 -11.20 -7.71
N GLY A 55 5.82 -9.89 -7.51
CA GLY A 55 5.70 -8.87 -8.53
C GLY A 55 4.45 -8.01 -8.35
N TYR A 56 4.66 -6.71 -8.10
CA TYR A 56 3.57 -5.74 -7.96
C TYR A 56 2.72 -5.61 -9.21
N GLU A 57 3.29 -5.86 -10.39
CA GLU A 57 2.60 -5.87 -11.67
C GLU A 57 1.48 -6.91 -11.76
N ARG A 58 1.48 -7.92 -10.88
CA ARG A 58 0.43 -8.93 -10.79
C ARG A 58 -0.77 -8.47 -9.96
N ILE A 59 -0.60 -7.43 -9.16
CA ILE A 59 -1.68 -6.84 -8.36
C ILE A 59 -2.53 -5.98 -9.30
N ALA A 60 -3.78 -6.39 -9.50
CA ALA A 60 -4.70 -5.64 -10.32
C ALA A 60 -4.97 -4.25 -9.72
N ALA A 61 -4.75 -3.21 -10.51
CA ALA A 61 -5.05 -1.83 -10.11
C ALA A 61 -6.57 -1.59 -10.13
N HIS A 62 -7.24 -1.99 -9.06
CA HIS A 62 -8.64 -1.67 -8.84
C HIS A 62 -8.73 -0.36 -8.04
N PRO A 63 -9.19 0.75 -8.64
CA PRO A 63 -9.38 1.97 -7.88
C PRO A 63 -10.41 1.71 -6.77
N PRO A 64 -10.16 2.19 -5.54
CA PRO A 64 -11.12 2.05 -4.46
C PRO A 64 -12.42 2.74 -4.87
N ARG A 65 -13.55 2.05 -4.69
CA ARG A 65 -14.87 2.67 -4.86
C ARG A 65 -15.26 3.29 -3.53
N PRO A 66 -15.26 4.63 -3.41
CA PRO A 66 -15.67 5.26 -2.16
C PRO A 66 -17.15 4.95 -1.91
N ALA A 67 -17.49 4.57 -0.67
CA ALA A 67 -18.86 4.32 -0.26
C ALA A 67 -19.71 5.59 -0.22
N ALA A 68 -19.05 6.77 -0.15
CA ALA A 68 -19.69 8.07 -0.10
C ALA A 68 -19.19 8.97 -1.23
N SER A 69 -20.11 9.74 -1.81
CA SER A 69 -19.76 10.87 -2.65
C SER A 69 -19.38 12.04 -1.75
N PHE A 70 -18.16 12.54 -1.89
CA PHE A 70 -17.78 13.78 -1.23
C PHE A 70 -18.31 14.94 -2.08
N PRO A 71 -19.25 15.77 -1.58
CA PRO A 71 -19.61 16.98 -2.28
C PRO A 71 -18.36 17.84 -2.42
N ARG A 72 -18.14 18.44 -3.60
CA ARG A 72 -17.17 19.52 -3.73
C ARG A 72 -17.63 20.64 -2.79
N VAL A 73 -16.98 20.75 -1.64
CA VAL A 73 -17.08 21.95 -0.82
C VAL A 73 -16.34 23.02 -1.61
N PRO A 74 -17.00 24.10 -2.07
CA PRO A 74 -16.30 25.20 -2.69
C PRO A 74 -15.26 25.69 -1.68
N GLU A 75 -14.02 25.89 -2.12
CA GLU A 75 -13.09 26.69 -1.34
C GLU A 75 -13.83 27.99 -1.01
N LYS A 76 -13.91 28.35 0.27
CA LYS A 76 -14.75 29.47 0.73
C LYS A 76 -14.41 30.80 0.03
N ARG A 77 -13.28 30.87 -0.69
CA ARG A 77 -12.85 31.92 -1.61
C ARG A 77 -11.99 31.27 -2.68
N SER A 78 -12.38 31.32 -3.94
CA SER A 78 -11.48 30.89 -5.01
C SER A 78 -10.28 31.85 -5.10
N VAL A 79 -9.10 31.32 -5.41
CA VAL A 79 -7.91 32.17 -5.67
C VAL A 79 -8.21 33.19 -6.78
N HIS A 80 -9.09 32.84 -7.73
CA HIS A 80 -9.56 33.74 -8.76
C HIS A 80 -10.33 34.95 -8.21
N GLU A 81 -11.33 34.74 -7.35
CA GLU A 81 -12.07 35.83 -6.70
C GLU A 81 -11.17 36.70 -5.82
N LEU A 82 -10.17 36.10 -5.14
CA LEU A 82 -9.18 36.85 -4.38
C LEU A 82 -8.32 37.74 -5.28
N ARG A 83 -7.87 37.22 -6.42
CA ARG A 83 -7.09 37.98 -7.42
C ARG A 83 -7.92 39.10 -8.03
N GLU A 84 -9.17 38.85 -8.38
CA GLU A 84 -10.07 39.90 -8.89
C GLU A 84 -10.28 41.01 -7.87
N ARG A 85 -10.50 40.66 -6.59
CA ARG A 85 -10.70 41.66 -5.53
C ARG A 85 -9.45 42.48 -5.23
N LEU A 86 -8.27 41.88 -5.30
CA LEU A 86 -7.01 42.58 -5.12
C LEU A 86 -6.72 43.51 -6.30
N ALA A 87 -6.95 43.04 -7.53
CA ALA A 87 -6.82 43.87 -8.73
C ALA A 87 -7.81 45.05 -8.73
N ALA A 88 -9.06 44.83 -8.29
CA ALA A 88 -10.06 45.89 -8.13
C ALA A 88 -9.74 46.89 -7.00
N ALA A 89 -8.80 46.56 -6.12
CA ALA A 89 -8.28 47.43 -5.07
C ALA A 89 -6.90 48.02 -5.43
N ASP A 90 -6.52 47.98 -6.71
CA ASP A 90 -5.25 48.47 -7.26
C ASP A 90 -3.98 47.78 -6.69
N TYR A 91 -4.13 46.55 -6.19
CA TYR A 91 -3.01 45.67 -5.86
C TYR A 91 -2.71 44.75 -7.04
N HIS A 92 -1.52 44.86 -7.62
CA HIS A 92 -1.01 44.03 -8.72
C HIS A 92 -0.03 42.96 -8.24
#